data_AF-A0AAV3K399-F1
#
_entry.id   AF-A0AAV3K399-F1
#
_cell.length_a   1.000
_cell.length_b   1.000
_cell.length_c   1.000
_cell.angle_alpha   90.00
_cell.angle_beta   90.00
_cell.angle_gamma   90.00
#
_symmetry.space_group_name_H-M   'P 1'
#
loop_
_entity.id
_entity.type
_entity.pdbx_description
1 polymer ?
#
loop_
_entity_poly.entity_id
_entity_poly.type
_entity_poly.pdbx_seq_one_letter_code
_entity_poly.pdbx_strand_id
1 'polypeptide(L)'
;SFEATRPSNNTQLHVTSTHYDDPTLHQMIEGRAATISIHGAKGDDQIVFLGGAKSDLRDAIQSQLESRGFAVQVPPEYLGGLNEDNFINKNENSTGVQLELTTALRKALFINQDMSTTSRKNENNWSPLMYQFVDALHIAISQTTETSTH
;
A
#
# COMPACT_ATOMS: atom_id res chain seq x y z
N SER A 1 3.45 3.54 -11.30
CA SER A 1 4.33 3.49 -10.10
C SER A 1 5.38 4.57 -10.24
N PHE A 2 5.90 5.09 -9.12
CA PHE A 2 7.18 5.82 -9.11
C PHE A 2 8.26 4.87 -8.63
N GLU A 3 9.33 4.73 -9.42
CA GLU A 3 10.40 3.77 -9.14
C GLU A 3 11.75 4.48 -9.04
N ALA A 4 12.32 4.45 -7.84
CA ALA A 4 13.70 4.85 -7.62
C ALA A 4 14.64 3.74 -8.12
N THR A 5 15.39 3.99 -9.20
CA THR A 5 16.21 2.99 -9.91
C THR A 5 17.71 3.05 -9.59
N ARG A 6 18.14 3.80 -8.56
CA ARG A 6 19.58 3.93 -8.25
C ARG A 6 20.15 2.61 -7.69
N PRO A 7 21.44 2.29 -7.93
CA PRO A 7 22.09 1.11 -7.35
C PRO A 7 22.15 1.12 -5.81
N SER A 8 22.16 2.30 -5.19
CA SER A 8 22.15 2.50 -3.73
C SER A 8 21.52 3.86 -3.37
N ASN A 9 21.23 4.09 -2.08
CA ASN A 9 20.70 5.35 -1.54
C ASN A 9 19.33 5.81 -2.10
N ASN A 10 18.47 4.88 -2.53
CA ASN A 10 17.10 5.21 -2.98
C ASN A 10 16.22 5.83 -1.88
N THR A 11 16.59 5.70 -0.60
CA THR A 11 15.95 6.41 0.51
C THR A 11 16.00 7.94 0.35
N GLN A 12 16.99 8.47 -0.36
CA GLN A 12 17.08 9.91 -0.66
C GLN A 12 16.13 10.35 -1.78
N LEU A 13 15.56 9.41 -2.54
CA LEU A 13 14.51 9.66 -3.53
C LEU A 13 13.11 9.48 -2.93
N HIS A 14 13.03 9.16 -1.63
CA HIS A 14 11.75 9.07 -0.94
C HIS A 14 11.18 10.48 -0.73
N VAL A 15 10.30 10.88 -1.63
CA VAL A 15 9.43 12.04 -1.42
C VAL A 15 8.25 11.55 -0.59
N THR A 16 8.07 12.12 0.60
CA THR A 16 6.93 11.83 1.48
C THR A 16 5.61 12.12 0.77
N SER A 17 4.57 11.32 1.00
CA SER A 17 3.28 11.38 0.28
C SER A 17 2.63 12.77 0.25
N THR A 18 2.85 13.58 1.29
CA THR A 18 2.35 14.97 1.40
C THR A 18 3.10 15.98 0.53
N HIS A 19 4.31 15.65 0.08
CA HIS A 19 5.14 16.48 -0.79
C HIS A 19 5.26 15.89 -2.19
N TYR A 20 4.59 14.77 -2.46
CA TYR A 20 4.62 14.11 -3.76
C TYR A 20 3.61 14.79 -4.69
N ASP A 21 4.07 15.84 -5.37
CA ASP A 21 3.26 16.68 -6.26
C ASP A 21 3.65 16.48 -7.73
N ASP A 22 3.80 15.22 -8.15
CA ASP A 22 4.08 14.91 -9.55
C ASP A 22 2.80 15.05 -10.40
N PRO A 23 2.78 15.91 -11.44
CA PRO A 23 1.62 16.08 -12.30
C PRO A 23 1.13 14.78 -12.94
N THR A 24 2.03 13.85 -13.20
CA THR A 24 1.71 12.52 -13.73
C THR A 24 0.90 11.71 -12.73
N LEU A 25 1.23 11.78 -11.44
CA LEU A 25 0.49 11.07 -10.41
C LEU A 25 -0.93 11.62 -10.30
N HIS A 26 -1.10 12.95 -10.33
CA HIS A 26 -2.42 13.58 -10.29
C HIS A 26 -3.29 13.16 -11.46
N GLN A 27 -2.76 13.17 -12.69
CA GLN A 27 -3.48 12.68 -13.86
C GLN A 27 -3.85 11.19 -13.77
N MET A 28 -3.02 10.37 -13.14
CA MET A 28 -3.31 8.94 -12.98
C MET A 28 -4.47 8.68 -12.01
N ILE A 29 -4.59 9.49 -10.95
CA ILE A 29 -5.61 9.33 -9.92
C ILE A 29 -6.89 10.11 -10.23
N GLU A 30 -6.83 11.11 -11.11
CA GLU A 30 -7.99 11.91 -11.53
C GLU A 30 -9.15 11.03 -12.04
N GLY A 31 -10.36 11.29 -11.54
CA GLY A 31 -11.56 10.54 -11.90
C GLY A 31 -11.62 9.10 -11.34
N ARG A 32 -10.69 8.69 -10.47
CA ARG A 32 -10.73 7.37 -9.81
C ARG A 32 -11.61 7.40 -8.56
N ALA A 33 -12.46 6.39 -8.42
CA ALA A 33 -13.32 6.20 -7.23
C ALA A 33 -12.51 5.91 -5.96
N ALA A 34 -11.31 5.33 -6.10
CA ALA A 34 -10.42 5.07 -4.99
C ALA A 34 -8.95 5.12 -5.42
N THR A 35 -8.09 5.51 -4.47
CA THR A 35 -6.63 5.47 -4.58
C THR A 35 -6.06 4.69 -3.41
N ILE A 36 -5.31 3.62 -3.70
CA ILE A 36 -4.60 2.84 -2.70
C ILE A 36 -3.09 3.12 -2.85
N SER A 37 -2.45 3.62 -1.80
CA SER A 37 -1.00 3.76 -1.73
C SER A 37 -0.37 2.65 -0.92
N ILE A 38 0.80 2.18 -1.35
CA ILE A 38 1.59 1.16 -0.65
C ILE A 38 2.99 1.70 -0.43
N HIS A 39 3.38 1.79 0.83
CA HIS A 39 4.63 2.36 1.31
C HIS A 39 5.38 1.35 2.18
N GLY A 40 6.63 1.68 2.51
CA GLY A 40 7.46 0.88 3.40
C GLY A 40 7.72 1.61 4.71
N ALA A 41 7.41 0.96 5.84
CA ALA A 41 7.73 1.44 7.17
C ALA A 41 8.94 0.67 7.75
N LYS A 42 9.67 1.30 8.66
CA LYS A 42 10.66 0.60 9.49
C LYS A 42 9.92 -0.22 10.55
N GLY A 43 10.33 -1.46 10.76
CA GLY A 43 9.79 -2.34 11.80
C GLY A 43 10.36 -3.75 11.68
N ASP A 44 10.56 -4.39 12.84
CA ASP A 44 11.13 -5.73 12.96
C ASP A 44 10.06 -6.82 13.10
N ASP A 45 8.82 -6.43 13.37
CA ASP A 45 7.64 -7.30 13.35
C ASP A 45 6.92 -7.22 12.00
N GLN A 46 6.26 -8.30 11.59
CA GLN A 46 5.49 -8.36 10.34
C GLN A 46 4.12 -7.70 10.50
N ILE A 47 4.08 -6.38 10.33
CA ILE A 47 2.87 -5.56 10.49
C ILE A 47 2.53 -4.82 9.19
N VAL A 48 1.23 -4.76 8.89
CA VAL A 48 0.62 -3.79 7.96
C VAL A 48 0.03 -2.67 8.80
N PHE A 49 0.54 -1.45 8.69
CA PHE A 49 -0.21 -0.30 9.21
C PHE A 49 -1.19 0.19 8.15
N LEU A 50 -2.48 0.25 8.49
CA LEU A 50 -3.56 0.60 7.56
C LEU A 50 -4.16 1.96 7.91
N GLY A 51 -3.86 2.95 7.07
CA GLY A 51 -4.32 4.33 7.19
C GLY A 51 -5.32 4.73 6.12
N GLY A 52 -5.51 6.03 5.96
CA GLY A 52 -6.57 6.64 5.16
C GLY A 52 -7.87 6.83 5.95
N ALA A 53 -8.76 7.65 5.40
CA ALA A 53 -10.07 7.90 6.00
C ALA A 53 -10.89 6.60 6.10
N LYS A 54 -11.79 6.52 7.08
CA LYS A 54 -12.66 5.36 7.22
C LYS A 54 -13.55 5.23 5.98
N SER A 55 -13.58 4.04 5.39
CA SER A 55 -14.32 3.72 4.18
C SER A 55 -14.57 2.22 4.11
N ASP A 56 -15.57 1.81 3.33
CA ASP A 56 -15.88 0.40 3.11
C ASP A 56 -14.70 -0.34 2.48
N LEU A 57 -13.94 0.32 1.59
CA LEU A 57 -12.73 -0.25 1.00
C LEU A 57 -11.64 -0.50 2.04
N ARG A 58 -11.39 0.46 2.94
CA ARG A 58 -10.40 0.28 4.02
C ARG A 58 -10.80 -0.87 4.95
N ASP A 59 -12.07 -0.90 5.35
CA ASP A 59 -12.59 -1.92 6.26
C ASP A 59 -12.58 -3.32 5.59
N ALA A 60 -12.87 -3.40 4.29
CA ALA A 60 -12.73 -4.64 3.50
C ALA A 60 -11.27 -5.11 3.39
N ILE A 61 -10.33 -4.20 3.12
CA ILE A 61 -8.89 -4.50 3.07
C ILE A 61 -8.43 -5.05 4.42
N GLN A 62 -8.82 -4.41 5.53
CA GLN A 62 -8.48 -4.89 6.87
C GLN A 62 -8.96 -6.32 7.08
N SER A 63 -10.25 -6.58 6.83
CA SER A 63 -10.86 -7.90 7.04
C SER A 63 -10.22 -9.00 6.17
N GLN A 64 -9.93 -8.72 4.90
CA GLN A 64 -9.29 -9.69 4.00
C GLN A 64 -7.83 -9.98 4.39
N LEU A 65 -7.10 -8.99 4.91
CA LEU A 65 -5.75 -9.20 5.42
C LEU A 65 -5.75 -10.00 6.73
N GLU A 66 -6.58 -9.61 7.70
CA GLU A 66 -6.68 -10.30 8.99
C GLU A 66 -7.13 -11.76 8.83
N SER A 67 -8.09 -12.05 7.93
CA SER A 67 -8.54 -13.41 7.65
C SER A 67 -7.46 -14.31 7.01
N ARG A 68 -6.40 -13.73 6.45
CA ARG A 68 -5.21 -14.43 5.95
C ARG A 68 -4.05 -14.45 6.94
N GLY A 69 -4.28 -13.97 8.16
CA GLY A 69 -3.32 -14.01 9.26
C GLY A 69 -2.31 -12.84 9.28
N PHE A 70 -2.53 -11.78 8.49
CA PHE A 70 -1.70 -10.58 8.61
C PHE A 70 -2.06 -9.82 9.89
N ALA A 71 -1.03 -9.34 10.60
CA ALA A 71 -1.23 -8.39 11.68
C ALA A 71 -1.48 -6.99 11.09
N VAL A 72 -2.72 -6.52 11.18
CA VAL A 72 -3.11 -5.18 10.74
C VAL A 72 -3.23 -4.28 11.97
N GLN A 73 -2.61 -3.09 11.91
CA GLN A 73 -2.62 -2.15 13.03
C GLN A 73 -2.93 -0.74 12.56
N VAL A 74 -3.42 0.08 13.49
CA VAL A 74 -3.57 1.52 13.26
C VAL A 74 -2.17 2.14 13.14
N PRO A 75 -1.89 2.91 12.07
CA PRO A 75 -0.61 3.59 11.91
C PRO A 75 -0.36 4.62 13.01
N PRO A 76 0.91 4.85 13.40
CA PRO A 76 1.30 6.10 14.04
C PRO A 76 0.82 7.30 13.21
N GLU A 77 0.51 8.41 13.87
CA GLU A 77 -0.10 9.60 13.23
C GLU A 77 0.62 10.06 11.95
N TYR A 78 1.96 10.09 11.98
CA TYR A 78 2.80 10.51 10.84
C TYR A 78 2.78 9.54 9.64
N LEU A 79 2.20 8.35 9.78
CA LEU A 79 2.01 7.33 8.74
C LEU A 79 0.53 7.13 8.38
N GLY A 80 -0.38 7.90 9.00
CA GLY A 80 -1.81 7.66 8.93
C GLY A 80 -2.47 7.99 7.60
N GLY A 81 -1.79 8.76 6.74
CA GLY A 81 -2.32 9.16 5.43
C GLY A 81 -3.57 10.04 5.48
N LEU A 82 -3.88 10.66 6.63
CA LEU A 82 -5.11 11.44 6.85
C LEU A 82 -5.02 12.91 6.42
N ASN A 83 -3.83 13.42 6.13
CA ASN A 83 -3.65 14.81 5.70
C ASN A 83 -4.34 15.04 4.33
N GLU A 84 -5.13 16.11 4.20
CA GLU A 84 -5.82 16.49 2.97
C GLU A 84 -4.85 16.75 1.80
N ASP A 85 -3.63 17.22 2.10
CA ASP A 85 -2.57 17.42 1.10
C ASP A 85 -1.93 16.10 0.62
N ASN A 86 -2.22 14.97 1.27
CA ASN A 86 -1.78 13.66 0.79
C ASN A 86 -2.48 13.33 -0.53
N PHE A 87 -1.73 12.93 -1.56
CA PHE A 87 -2.27 12.69 -2.90
C PHE A 87 -3.44 11.68 -2.92
N ILE A 88 -3.49 10.73 -1.98
CA ILE A 88 -4.60 9.78 -1.88
C ILE A 88 -5.95 10.44 -1.54
N ASN A 89 -5.93 11.66 -1.00
CA ASN A 89 -7.10 12.43 -0.57
C ASN A 89 -7.38 13.65 -1.47
N LYS A 90 -6.58 13.90 -2.51
CA LYS A 90 -6.67 15.13 -3.32
C LYS A 90 -7.89 15.22 -4.24
N ASN A 91 -8.55 14.09 -4.50
CA ASN A 91 -9.72 14.05 -5.38
C ASN A 91 -11.00 14.00 -4.55
N GLU A 92 -11.88 14.99 -4.77
CA GLU A 92 -13.21 14.99 -4.18
C GLU A 92 -13.96 13.70 -4.56
N ASN A 93 -14.67 13.12 -3.59
CA ASN A 93 -15.41 11.87 -3.74
C ASN A 93 -14.56 10.62 -4.09
N SER A 94 -13.23 10.71 -3.96
CA SER A 94 -12.34 9.55 -4.05
C SER A 94 -12.03 8.99 -2.67
N THR A 95 -11.98 7.67 -2.54
CA THR A 95 -11.56 7.00 -1.31
C THR A 95 -10.04 6.80 -1.29
N GLY A 96 -9.35 7.42 -0.33
CA GLY A 96 -7.91 7.22 -0.08
C GLY A 96 -7.64 6.14 0.96
N VAL A 97 -6.82 5.14 0.62
CA VAL A 97 -6.32 4.11 1.55
C VAL A 97 -4.79 4.04 1.49
N GLN A 98 -4.14 3.98 2.65
CA GLN A 98 -2.67 3.90 2.74
C GLN A 98 -2.25 2.63 3.49
N LEU A 99 -1.38 1.83 2.88
CA LEU A 99 -0.75 0.67 3.50
C LEU A 99 0.73 0.94 3.72
N GLU A 100 1.20 0.76 4.94
CA GLU A 100 2.60 0.90 5.33
C GLU A 100 3.14 -0.46 5.76
N LEU A 101 3.98 -1.05 4.92
CA LEU A 101 4.50 -2.40 5.14
C LEU A 101 5.85 -2.33 5.85
N THR A 102 5.89 -2.85 7.07
CA THR A 102 7.13 -2.96 7.86
C THR A 102 8.25 -3.69 7.09
N THR A 103 9.51 -3.37 7.40
CA THR A 103 10.67 -4.02 6.77
C THR A 103 10.64 -5.53 6.92
N ALA A 104 10.28 -6.04 8.11
CA ALA A 104 10.16 -7.48 8.33
C ALA A 104 9.08 -8.11 7.45
N LEU A 105 7.90 -7.50 7.33
CA LEU A 105 6.87 -7.98 6.43
C LEU A 105 7.34 -7.99 4.97
N ARG A 106 7.89 -6.88 4.47
CA ARG A 106 8.35 -6.79 3.07
C ARG A 106 9.40 -7.84 2.73
N LYS A 107 10.29 -8.19 3.67
CA LYS A 107 11.23 -9.30 3.51
C LYS A 107 10.51 -10.65 3.42
N ALA A 108 9.57 -10.90 4.32
CA ALA A 108 8.81 -12.15 4.37
C ALA A 108 7.99 -12.43 3.10
N LEU A 109 7.68 -11.39 2.30
CA LEU A 109 7.03 -11.56 1.00
C LEU A 109 7.90 -12.31 -0.04
N PHE A 110 9.21 -12.48 0.21
CA PHE A 110 10.12 -13.21 -0.68
C PHE A 110 10.66 -14.47 -0.01
N ILE A 111 10.77 -15.59 -0.75
CA ILE A 111 11.15 -16.91 -0.23
C ILE A 111 12.49 -16.86 0.52
N ASN A 112 13.48 -16.21 -0.08
CA ASN A 112 14.82 -16.06 0.50
C ASN A 112 14.99 -14.77 1.35
N GLN A 113 13.91 -14.02 1.56
CA GLN A 113 13.91 -12.71 2.22
C GLN A 113 14.81 -11.64 1.58
N ASP A 114 15.30 -11.89 0.36
CA ASP A 114 16.11 -10.95 -0.41
C ASP A 114 15.20 -9.98 -1.18
N MET A 115 15.22 -8.73 -0.76
CA MET A 115 14.51 -7.63 -1.42
C MET A 115 15.36 -6.90 -2.47
N SER A 116 16.50 -7.46 -2.89
CA SER A 116 17.29 -6.90 -3.99
C SER A 116 16.41 -6.75 -5.23
N THR A 117 16.73 -5.76 -6.08
CA THR A 117 15.94 -5.49 -7.29
C THR A 117 15.85 -6.72 -8.20
N THR A 118 16.91 -7.53 -8.28
CA THR A 118 16.92 -8.77 -9.05
C THR A 118 15.97 -9.81 -8.43
N SER A 119 16.04 -10.04 -7.11
CA SER A 119 15.15 -10.99 -6.43
C SER A 119 13.68 -10.60 -6.52
N ARG A 120 13.35 -9.31 -6.43
CA ARG A 120 11.97 -8.82 -6.50
C ARG A 120 11.30 -9.09 -7.85
N LYS A 121 12.07 -9.06 -8.94
CA LYS A 121 11.58 -9.30 -10.31
C LYS A 121 11.44 -10.78 -10.67
N ASN A 122 11.98 -11.67 -9.85
CA ASN A 122 11.85 -13.11 -10.06
C ASN A 122 10.60 -13.63 -9.34
N GLU A 123 9.53 -13.88 -10.08
CA GLU A 123 8.26 -14.39 -9.53
C GLU A 123 8.42 -15.74 -8.81
N ASN A 124 9.39 -16.57 -9.21
CA ASN A 124 9.70 -17.82 -8.49
C ASN A 124 10.23 -17.59 -7.08
N ASN A 125 10.64 -16.37 -6.75
CA ASN A 125 11.08 -15.98 -5.40
C ASN A 125 9.95 -15.31 -4.60
N TRP A 126 8.75 -15.16 -5.14
CA TRP A 126 7.61 -14.66 -4.37
C TRP A 126 7.11 -15.74 -3.43
N SER A 127 6.99 -15.41 -2.16
CA SER A 127 6.53 -16.35 -1.14
C SER A 127 5.02 -16.61 -1.26
N PRO A 128 4.49 -17.69 -0.66
CA PRO A 128 3.05 -17.85 -0.49
C PRO A 128 2.37 -16.64 0.19
N LEU A 129 3.08 -15.97 1.12
CA LEU A 129 2.59 -14.78 1.80
C LEU A 129 2.38 -13.60 0.83
N MET A 130 3.22 -13.45 -0.21
CA MET A 130 3.01 -12.45 -1.27
C MET A 130 1.67 -12.66 -1.97
N TYR A 131 1.39 -13.91 -2.36
CA TYR A 131 0.14 -14.22 -3.06
C TYR A 131 -1.07 -14.02 -2.15
N GLN A 132 -0.98 -14.38 -0.87
CA GLN A 132 -2.04 -14.10 0.11
C GLN A 132 -2.28 -12.59 0.28
N PHE A 133 -1.22 -11.78 0.33
CA PHE A 133 -1.34 -10.32 0.43
C PHE A 133 -2.05 -9.73 -0.80
N VAL A 134 -1.64 -10.13 -2.02
CA VAL A 134 -2.23 -9.66 -3.27
C VAL A 134 -3.69 -10.10 -3.39
N ASP A 135 -3.98 -11.35 -3.07
CA ASP A 135 -5.34 -11.91 -3.10
C ASP A 135 -6.28 -11.19 -2.12
N ALA A 136 -5.78 -10.83 -0.92
CA ALA A 136 -6.53 -10.03 0.04
C ALA A 136 -6.97 -8.67 -0.55
N LEU A 137 -6.03 -7.96 -1.18
CA LEU A 137 -6.31 -6.66 -1.80
C LEU A 137 -7.25 -6.82 -3.00
N HIS A 138 -7.03 -7.82 -3.84
CA HIS A 138 -7.87 -8.06 -5.01
C HIS A 138 -9.34 -8.29 -4.61
N ILE A 139 -9.58 -9.19 -3.64
CA ILE A 139 -10.94 -9.49 -3.17
C ILE A 139 -11.58 -8.26 -2.52
N ALA A 140 -10.84 -7.51 -1.68
CA ALA A 140 -11.38 -6.32 -1.03
C ALA A 140 -11.76 -5.22 -2.06
N ILE A 141 -10.95 -5.03 -3.09
CA ILE A 141 -11.25 -4.10 -4.19
C ILE A 141 -12.51 -4.55 -4.93
N SER A 142 -12.58 -5.83 -5.34
CA SER A 142 -13.75 -6.36 -6.04
C SER A 142 -15.05 -6.19 -5.25
N GLN A 143 -15.02 -6.49 -3.94
CA GLN A 143 -16.18 -6.35 -3.04
C GLN A 143 -16.76 -4.93 -2.98
N THR A 144 -15.92 -3.91 -3.15
CA THR A 144 -16.33 -2.51 -3.04
C THR A 144 -16.63 -1.85 -4.38
N THR A 145 -16.13 -2.41 -5.48
CA THR A 145 -16.51 -1.98 -6.83
C THR A 145 -17.90 -2.47 -7.24
N GLU A 146 -18.35 -3.64 -6.75
CA GLU A 146 -19.67 -4.21 -7.10
C GLU A 146 -20.83 -3.58 -6.32
N THR A 147 -20.60 -3.13 -5.08
CA THR A 147 -21.61 -2.44 -4.27
C THR A 147 -21.94 -1.02 -4.75
N SER A 148 -21.11 -0.44 -5.61
CA SER A 148 -21.31 0.91 -6.16
C SER A 148 -22.22 0.95 -7.40
N THR A 149 -22.78 -0.20 -7.83
CA THR A 149 -23.62 -0.33 -9.05
C THR A 149 -25.13 -0.52 -8.79
N HIS A 150 -25.63 -0.20 -7.60
CA HIS A 150 -27.07 -0.27 -7.28
C HIS A 150 -27.65 1.06 -6.83
#